data_AF-Q81DB5-F1
#
_entry.id   AF-Q81DB5-F1
#
_cell.length_a   1.000
_cell.length_b   1.000
_cell.length_c   1.000
_cell.angle_alpha   90.00
_cell.angle_beta   90.00
_cell.angle_gamma   90.00
#
_symmetry.space_group_name_H-M   'P 1'
#
loop_
_entity.id
_entity.type
_entity.pdbx_description
1 polymer ?
#
loop_
_entity_poly.entity_id
_entity_poly.type
_entity_poly.pdbx_seq_one_letter_code
_entity_poly.pdbx_strand_id
1 'polypeptide(L)'
;MSGELPILQLPVDRPRPVKQTYSGAAHHVIFPYKLLSQLKDISRQEGSTLFMTLMAAYQSFLARYTGQKDILVGSPIANRNHKGVEGLIGFFVNTLVYRSDLSGTPTFREILNQTKKKALKAYEYQDIPFEKMVEAVQPERSMSHSPIFQTMFTLQNIKQERLDLPDRSIEMVESNMSIAKFDLSLTAYEVEEGLFVSFEYNTDLFDSSTIARMAGHFENWLNEITYHPDESYTKLSMLSDTEQKQLLEEWNDTDVVYGHDCMIHELFEQQVARTPDAVAVVYEGGKLTYQELNEKSNQLAHFLQKRGIGPESLVGICIERSPDMIIGLFGILKAGGAYVPLDPSYPENRLRYILENSQIQVLLTKEALQDWLPKDIQAICLDRDQVMISKESNLAPVSGVTANNLAYIIYTSGSTGNPKGVMIEHHSVINRLQWMQKKYPLSGADTILQKTPFSFDVSVWELFWWSFVGARVCLLPPGGEKDPAVIEEYIERYRRVHHALCSVDVIYFLRLYGTI
;
A
#
# COMPACT_ATOMS: atom_id res chain seq x y z
N MET A 1 -4.76 -35.06 -8.78
CA MET A 1 -3.93 -33.99 -9.40
C MET A 1 -4.59 -33.45 -10.66
N SER A 2 -5.92 -33.23 -10.66
CA SER A 2 -6.66 -32.68 -11.82
C SER A 2 -6.74 -31.16 -11.76
N GLY A 3 -6.89 -30.50 -12.90
CA GLY A 3 -6.98 -29.04 -12.97
C GLY A 3 -5.62 -28.33 -12.92
N GLU A 4 -5.66 -27.00 -12.91
CA GLU A 4 -4.47 -26.15 -12.92
C GLU A 4 -3.56 -26.45 -11.71
N LEU A 5 -2.25 -26.35 -11.92
CA LEU A 5 -1.23 -26.48 -10.88
C LEU A 5 -0.77 -25.08 -10.47
N PRO A 6 -1.25 -24.54 -9.35
CA PRO A 6 -0.85 -23.21 -8.91
C PRO A 6 0.64 -23.20 -8.55
N ILE A 7 1.34 -22.17 -9.03
CA ILE A 7 2.67 -21.82 -8.55
C ILE A 7 2.50 -21.07 -7.23
N LEU A 8 3.18 -21.53 -6.18
CA LEU A 8 3.14 -20.89 -4.86
C LEU A 8 3.79 -19.49 -4.92
N GLN A 9 3.03 -18.46 -4.57
CA GLN A 9 3.44 -17.06 -4.60
C GLN A 9 3.80 -16.58 -3.19
N LEU A 10 4.92 -17.07 -2.66
CA LEU A 10 5.44 -16.58 -1.38
C LEU A 10 5.87 -15.11 -1.50
N PRO A 11 5.69 -14.30 -0.44
CA PRO A 11 6.28 -12.96 -0.40
C PRO A 11 7.80 -13.09 -0.30
N VAL A 12 8.47 -12.85 -1.42
CA VAL A 12 9.93 -12.93 -1.57
C VAL A 12 10.56 -11.54 -1.44
N ASP A 13 11.80 -11.47 -0.96
CA ASP A 13 12.55 -10.22 -0.80
C ASP A 13 13.17 -9.75 -2.12
N ARG A 14 13.30 -10.67 -3.10
CA ARG A 14 13.92 -10.42 -4.40
C ARG A 14 13.12 -11.06 -5.53
N PRO A 15 13.13 -10.49 -6.74
CA PRO A 15 12.47 -11.10 -7.89
C PRO A 15 13.11 -12.45 -8.23
N ARG A 16 12.27 -13.43 -8.55
CA ARG A 16 12.72 -14.78 -8.92
C ARG A 16 13.66 -14.74 -10.14
N PRO A 17 14.86 -15.35 -10.07
CA PRO A 17 15.73 -15.49 -11.23
C PRO A 17 15.09 -16.33 -12.36
N VAL A 18 15.46 -16.02 -13.61
CA VAL A 18 15.01 -16.79 -14.80
C VAL A 18 15.56 -18.23 -14.81
N LYS A 19 16.64 -18.49 -14.05
CA LYS A 19 17.22 -19.81 -13.87
C LYS A 19 17.56 -20.04 -12.41
N GLN A 20 17.07 -21.13 -11.83
CA GLN A 20 17.34 -21.51 -10.45
C GLN A 20 18.84 -21.81 -10.24
N THR A 21 19.46 -21.18 -9.22
CA THR A 21 20.88 -21.35 -8.88
C THR A 21 21.13 -22.34 -7.75
N TYR A 22 20.07 -22.79 -7.06
CA TYR A 22 20.09 -23.70 -5.90
C TYR A 22 20.89 -23.19 -4.68
N SER A 23 21.27 -21.91 -4.66
CA SER A 23 21.91 -21.27 -3.51
C SER A 23 20.95 -21.30 -2.31
N GLY A 24 21.37 -21.94 -1.23
CA GLY A 24 20.54 -22.13 -0.05
C GLY A 24 21.16 -21.58 1.21
N ALA A 25 20.33 -21.43 2.24
CA ALA A 25 20.71 -21.30 3.64
C ALA A 25 19.62 -21.96 4.48
N ALA A 26 19.89 -22.18 5.77
CA ALA A 26 18.92 -22.75 6.69
C ALA A 26 18.78 -21.91 7.95
N HIS A 27 17.54 -21.82 8.45
CA HIS A 27 17.22 -21.26 9.76
C HIS A 27 16.68 -22.37 10.65
N HIS A 28 17.26 -22.51 11.85
CA HIS A 28 16.93 -23.57 12.78
C HIS A 28 16.30 -23.01 14.05
N VAL A 29 15.27 -23.68 14.55
CA VAL A 29 14.58 -23.34 15.79
C VAL A 29 14.08 -24.62 16.46
N ILE A 30 14.04 -24.64 17.78
CA ILE A 30 13.41 -25.73 18.55
C ILE A 30 12.14 -25.18 19.16
N PHE A 31 11.00 -25.72 18.73
CA PHE A 31 9.73 -25.40 19.34
C PHE A 31 9.56 -26.20 20.64
N PRO A 32 9.05 -25.56 21.71
CA PRO A 32 9.02 -26.17 23.04
C PRO A 32 8.28 -27.51 23.09
N TYR A 33 8.73 -28.43 23.95
CA TYR A 33 8.07 -29.72 24.19
C TYR A 33 6.55 -29.61 24.43
N LYS A 34 6.10 -28.56 25.13
CA LYS A 34 4.67 -28.30 25.37
C LYS A 34 3.87 -28.24 24.06
N LEU A 35 4.38 -27.50 23.06
CA LEU A 35 3.73 -27.38 21.76
C LEU A 35 3.75 -28.71 21.00
N LEU A 36 4.87 -29.43 21.02
CA LEU A 36 4.95 -30.78 20.44
C LEU A 36 3.92 -31.73 21.08
N SER A 37 3.75 -31.69 22.40
CA SER A 37 2.74 -32.48 23.10
C SER A 37 1.32 -32.13 22.62
N GLN A 38 0.99 -30.85 22.52
CA GLN A 38 -0.32 -30.40 22.04
C GLN A 38 -0.59 -30.85 20.59
N LEU A 39 0.41 -30.78 19.72
CA LEU A 39 0.33 -31.28 18.34
C LEU A 39 0.11 -32.81 18.29
N LYS A 40 0.74 -33.56 19.20
CA LYS A 40 0.49 -35.01 19.32
C LYS A 40 -0.88 -35.30 19.90
N ASP A 41 -1.40 -34.47 20.79
CA ASP A 41 -2.72 -34.64 21.39
C ASP A 41 -3.82 -34.48 20.34
N ILE A 42 -3.78 -33.40 19.54
CA ILE A 42 -4.73 -33.22 18.44
C ILE A 42 -4.58 -34.33 17.38
N SER A 43 -3.34 -34.76 17.09
CA SER A 43 -3.10 -35.89 16.20
C SER A 43 -3.86 -37.14 16.66
N ARG A 44 -3.75 -37.49 17.96
CA ARG A 44 -4.45 -38.65 18.54
C ARG A 44 -5.96 -38.48 18.55
N GLN A 45 -6.48 -37.30 18.89
CA GLN A 45 -7.91 -37.01 18.90
C GLN A 45 -8.54 -37.20 17.51
N GLU A 46 -7.86 -36.75 16.45
CA GLU A 46 -8.34 -36.85 15.06
C GLU A 46 -7.98 -38.18 14.37
N GLY A 47 -7.32 -39.10 15.09
CA GLY A 47 -6.82 -40.36 14.54
C GLY A 47 -5.89 -40.14 13.35
N SER A 48 -4.99 -39.17 13.46
CA SER A 48 -3.99 -38.78 12.46
C SER A 48 -2.58 -38.91 13.02
N THR A 49 -1.57 -38.91 12.15
CA THR A 49 -0.16 -38.93 12.58
C THR A 49 0.36 -37.51 12.79
N LEU A 50 1.45 -37.35 13.54
CA LEU A 50 2.12 -36.04 13.67
C LEU A 50 2.50 -35.45 12.30
N PHE A 51 2.91 -36.31 11.35
CA PHE A 51 3.17 -35.90 9.97
C PHE A 51 1.93 -35.26 9.31
N MET A 52 0.76 -35.88 9.43
CA MET A 52 -0.48 -35.35 8.84
C MET A 52 -0.86 -34.00 9.46
N THR A 53 -0.70 -33.88 10.78
CA THR A 53 -0.96 -32.64 11.54
C THR A 53 -0.02 -31.51 11.11
N LEU A 54 1.30 -31.76 11.08
CA LEU A 54 2.28 -30.77 10.66
C LEU A 54 2.16 -30.42 9.17
N MET A 55 1.84 -31.37 8.29
CA MET A 55 1.57 -31.11 6.87
C MET A 55 0.34 -30.21 6.70
N ALA A 56 -0.75 -30.49 7.43
CA ALA A 56 -1.95 -29.65 7.41
C ALA A 56 -1.66 -28.24 7.95
N ALA A 57 -0.87 -28.15 9.03
CA ALA A 57 -0.44 -26.88 9.60
C ALA A 57 0.43 -26.09 8.61
N TYR A 58 1.37 -26.73 7.94
CA TYR A 58 2.24 -26.10 6.95
C TYR A 58 1.45 -25.62 5.73
N GLN A 59 0.53 -26.45 5.19
CA GLN A 59 -0.31 -26.06 4.05
C GLN A 59 -1.21 -24.85 4.37
N SER A 60 -1.81 -24.82 5.56
CA SER A 60 -2.65 -23.70 5.99
C SER A 60 -1.84 -22.44 6.31
N PHE A 61 -0.64 -22.59 6.89
CA PHE A 61 0.33 -21.51 7.06
C PHE A 61 0.72 -20.86 5.73
N LEU A 62 1.06 -21.67 4.72
CA LEU A 62 1.41 -21.17 3.39
C LEU A 62 0.23 -20.42 2.75
N ALA A 63 -1.00 -20.94 2.87
CA ALA A 63 -2.19 -20.25 2.38
C ALA A 63 -2.42 -18.89 3.04
N ARG A 64 -2.12 -18.76 4.35
CA ARG A 64 -2.20 -17.49 5.05
C ARG A 64 -1.16 -16.48 4.56
N TYR A 65 0.02 -16.94 4.19
CA TYR A 65 1.08 -16.11 3.63
C TYR A 65 0.82 -15.65 2.19
N THR A 66 0.25 -16.53 1.36
CA THR A 66 0.09 -16.26 -0.07
C THR A 66 -1.32 -15.80 -0.46
N GLY A 67 -2.31 -15.97 0.42
CA GLY A 67 -3.73 -15.81 0.10
C GLY A 67 -4.27 -16.88 -0.88
N GLN A 68 -3.44 -17.85 -1.29
CA GLN A 68 -3.84 -18.90 -2.22
C GLN A 68 -4.66 -19.98 -1.50
N LYS A 69 -5.71 -20.45 -2.16
CA LYS A 69 -6.63 -21.46 -1.62
C LYS A 69 -6.24 -22.88 -2.01
N ASP A 70 -5.38 -23.05 -3.00
CA ASP A 70 -4.95 -24.35 -3.50
C ASP A 70 -3.43 -24.46 -3.35
N ILE A 71 -3.00 -25.32 -2.44
CA ILE A 71 -1.62 -25.40 -1.97
C ILE A 71 -1.05 -26.79 -2.25
N LEU A 72 0.06 -26.85 -2.98
CA LEU A 72 0.80 -28.08 -3.26
C LEU A 72 2.11 -28.11 -2.48
N VAL A 73 2.31 -29.19 -1.72
CA VAL A 73 3.53 -29.45 -0.95
C VAL A 73 4.07 -30.82 -1.31
N GLY A 74 5.35 -30.89 -1.67
CA GLY A 74 6.05 -32.16 -1.83
C GLY A 74 6.46 -32.76 -0.49
N SER A 75 6.53 -34.08 -0.39
CA SER A 75 7.10 -34.78 0.76
C SER A 75 7.85 -36.03 0.30
N PRO A 76 9.07 -36.27 0.79
CA PRO A 76 9.79 -37.49 0.49
C PRO A 76 9.19 -38.67 1.28
N ILE A 77 9.30 -39.86 0.72
CA ILE A 77 8.98 -41.14 1.36
C ILE A 77 10.13 -42.12 1.15
N ALA A 78 10.43 -42.98 2.13
CA ALA A 78 11.55 -43.90 2.04
C ALA A 78 11.40 -44.96 0.92
N ASN A 79 10.15 -45.32 0.58
CA ASN A 79 9.78 -46.31 -0.45
C ASN A 79 10.50 -47.68 -0.30
N ARG A 80 10.72 -48.12 0.94
CA ARG A 80 11.34 -49.43 1.27
C ARG A 80 10.27 -50.46 1.64
N ASN A 81 9.25 -50.62 0.80
CA ASN A 81 8.05 -51.41 1.12
C ASN A 81 8.24 -52.93 0.99
N HIS A 82 9.39 -53.37 0.46
CA HIS A 82 9.71 -54.80 0.32
C HIS A 82 10.79 -55.22 1.32
N LYS A 83 10.54 -56.30 2.07
CA LYS A 83 11.49 -56.83 3.08
C LYS A 83 12.91 -57.07 2.55
N GLY A 84 13.05 -57.41 1.27
CA GLY A 84 14.35 -57.64 0.64
C GLY A 84 15.20 -56.38 0.41
N VAL A 85 14.61 -55.17 0.50
CA VAL A 85 15.33 -53.91 0.24
C VAL A 85 15.62 -53.10 1.51
N GLU A 86 15.12 -53.52 2.67
CA GLU A 86 15.23 -52.78 3.93
C GLU A 86 16.69 -52.53 4.32
N GLY A 87 17.55 -53.56 4.22
CA GLY A 87 18.98 -53.48 4.51
C GLY A 87 19.87 -53.06 3.33
N LEU A 88 19.31 -52.74 2.16
CA LEU A 88 20.12 -52.40 0.99
C LEU A 88 20.58 -50.93 1.02
N ILE A 89 21.83 -50.73 0.59
CA ILE A 89 22.37 -49.40 0.32
C ILE A 89 21.97 -49.01 -1.10
N GLY A 90 21.22 -47.92 -1.26
CA GLY A 90 20.72 -47.45 -2.56
C GLY A 90 19.74 -46.28 -2.43
N PHE A 91 19.41 -45.63 -3.55
CA PHE A 91 18.46 -44.53 -3.61
C PHE A 91 17.04 -45.06 -3.85
N PHE A 92 16.26 -45.14 -2.78
CA PHE A 92 14.87 -45.60 -2.83
C PHE A 92 13.86 -44.47 -2.66
N VAL A 93 14.30 -43.30 -2.19
CA VAL A 93 13.39 -42.19 -1.84
C VAL A 93 12.54 -41.79 -3.05
N ASN A 94 11.22 -41.80 -2.87
CA ASN A 94 10.26 -41.26 -3.83
C ASN A 94 9.62 -39.99 -3.26
N THR A 95 8.97 -39.18 -4.11
CA THR A 95 8.31 -37.94 -3.69
C THR A 95 6.81 -38.01 -3.95
N LEU A 96 6.03 -37.75 -2.90
CA LEU A 96 4.58 -37.59 -2.97
C LEU A 96 4.21 -36.10 -2.97
N VAL A 97 3.10 -35.77 -3.62
CA VAL A 97 2.58 -34.40 -3.66
C VAL A 97 1.23 -34.32 -2.96
N TYR A 98 1.14 -33.43 -1.99
CA TYR A 98 -0.04 -33.19 -1.17
C TYR A 98 -0.67 -31.86 -1.58
N ARG A 99 -1.80 -31.94 -2.30
CA ARG A 99 -2.60 -30.78 -2.70
C ARG A 99 -3.70 -30.53 -1.69
N SER A 100 -3.75 -29.38 -1.05
CA SER A 100 -4.82 -28.97 -0.12
C SER A 100 -5.76 -27.97 -0.77
N ASP A 101 -7.07 -28.12 -0.51
CA ASP A 101 -8.08 -27.14 -0.92
C ASP A 101 -8.60 -26.44 0.34
N LEU A 102 -8.30 -25.15 0.42
CA LEU A 102 -8.58 -24.24 1.51
C LEU A 102 -9.63 -23.20 1.10
N SER A 103 -10.34 -23.44 -0.01
CA SER A 103 -11.54 -22.70 -0.37
C SER A 103 -12.65 -22.93 0.67
N GLY A 104 -13.54 -21.95 0.84
CA GLY A 104 -14.60 -22.02 1.86
C GLY A 104 -14.15 -21.77 3.30
N THR A 105 -12.88 -21.37 3.53
CA THR A 105 -12.35 -20.99 4.85
C THR A 105 -12.52 -22.06 5.95
N PRO A 106 -12.06 -23.31 5.73
CA PRO A 106 -12.25 -24.42 6.67
C PRO A 106 -11.61 -24.18 8.04
N THR A 107 -12.02 -24.97 9.02
CA THR A 107 -11.36 -25.08 10.32
C THR A 107 -10.08 -25.91 10.22
N PHE A 108 -9.19 -25.83 11.21
CA PHE A 108 -7.98 -26.67 11.19
C PHE A 108 -8.31 -28.17 11.20
N ARG A 109 -9.33 -28.61 11.97
CA ARG A 109 -9.76 -30.03 11.97
C ARG A 109 -10.20 -30.51 10.60
N GLU A 110 -10.93 -29.68 9.86
CA GLU A 110 -11.34 -30.02 8.49
C GLU A 110 -10.14 -30.17 7.57
N ILE A 111 -9.17 -29.25 7.65
CA ILE A 111 -7.92 -29.32 6.88
C ILE A 111 -7.14 -30.59 7.23
N LEU A 112 -6.98 -30.89 8.52
CA LEU A 112 -6.31 -32.11 8.99
C LEU A 112 -7.02 -33.37 8.48
N ASN A 113 -8.36 -33.42 8.52
CA ASN A 113 -9.11 -34.55 8.00
C ASN A 113 -8.94 -34.70 6.47
N GLN A 114 -8.92 -33.60 5.72
CA GLN A 114 -8.60 -33.63 4.29
C GLN A 114 -7.19 -34.17 4.03
N THR A 115 -6.20 -33.66 4.76
CA THR A 115 -4.79 -34.08 4.64
C THR A 115 -4.62 -35.55 5.02
N LYS A 116 -5.29 -36.03 6.08
CA LYS A 116 -5.33 -37.45 6.46
C LYS A 116 -5.85 -38.33 5.33
N LYS A 117 -7.03 -38.00 4.77
CA LYS A 117 -7.63 -38.78 3.66
C LYS A 117 -6.70 -38.81 2.45
N LYS A 118 -6.09 -37.68 2.10
CA LYS A 118 -5.15 -37.56 0.98
C LYS A 118 -3.86 -38.34 1.23
N ALA A 119 -3.33 -38.30 2.46
CA ALA A 119 -2.13 -39.03 2.84
C ALA A 119 -2.31 -40.54 2.76
N LEU A 120 -3.40 -41.07 3.32
CA LEU A 120 -3.71 -42.50 3.26
C LEU A 120 -3.86 -42.97 1.81
N LYS A 121 -4.56 -42.20 0.98
CA LYS A 121 -4.71 -42.50 -0.44
C LYS A 121 -3.39 -42.39 -1.21
N ALA A 122 -2.54 -41.41 -0.89
CA ALA A 122 -1.24 -41.26 -1.55
C ALA A 122 -0.32 -42.46 -1.26
N TYR A 123 -0.42 -43.06 -0.07
CA TYR A 123 0.33 -44.27 0.25
C TYR A 123 -0.07 -45.50 -0.58
N GLU A 124 -1.30 -45.58 -1.09
CA GLU A 124 -1.72 -46.65 -2.00
C GLU A 124 -1.03 -46.59 -3.37
N TYR A 125 -0.54 -45.40 -3.77
CA TYR A 125 0.10 -45.16 -5.06
C TYR A 125 1.58 -44.78 -4.93
N GLN A 126 2.17 -45.07 -3.77
CA GLN A 126 3.49 -44.56 -3.41
C GLN A 126 4.65 -45.12 -4.26
N ASP A 127 4.42 -46.25 -4.93
CA ASP A 127 5.41 -46.89 -5.79
C ASP A 127 5.49 -46.22 -7.18
N ILE A 128 4.58 -45.30 -7.51
CA ILE A 128 4.61 -44.54 -8.77
C ILE A 128 5.73 -43.48 -8.68
N PRO A 129 6.78 -43.53 -9.54
CA PRO A 129 7.84 -42.54 -9.51
C PRO A 129 7.33 -41.12 -9.76
N PHE A 130 7.88 -40.14 -9.06
CA PHE A 130 7.52 -38.74 -9.23
C PHE A 130 7.62 -38.27 -10.70
N GLU A 131 8.63 -38.73 -11.44
CA GLU A 131 8.84 -38.41 -12.85
C GLU A 131 7.66 -38.88 -13.72
N LYS A 132 7.04 -40.02 -13.38
CA LYS A 132 5.83 -40.51 -14.05
C LYS A 132 4.60 -39.67 -13.75
N MET A 133 4.53 -39.08 -12.56
CA MET A 133 3.50 -38.10 -12.24
C MET A 133 3.68 -36.82 -13.06
N VAL A 134 4.91 -36.31 -13.18
CA VAL A 134 5.22 -35.13 -14.01
C VAL A 134 4.90 -35.40 -15.48
N GLU A 135 5.26 -36.59 -15.99
CA GLU A 135 4.97 -37.01 -17.37
C GLU A 135 3.46 -37.06 -17.64
N ALA A 136 2.66 -37.55 -16.69
CA ALA A 136 1.21 -37.67 -16.83
C ALA A 136 0.48 -36.32 -16.69
N VAL A 137 0.95 -35.43 -15.82
CA VAL A 137 0.31 -34.13 -15.56
C VAL A 137 0.74 -33.07 -16.58
N GLN A 138 1.91 -33.20 -17.21
CA GLN A 138 2.47 -32.29 -18.21
C GLN A 138 2.42 -30.80 -17.79
N PRO A 139 2.99 -30.43 -16.62
CA PRO A 139 3.04 -29.03 -16.21
C PRO A 139 3.86 -28.17 -17.18
N GLU A 140 3.60 -26.86 -17.17
CA GLU A 140 4.45 -25.90 -17.88
C GLU A 140 5.90 -26.01 -17.37
N ARG A 141 6.83 -26.14 -18.30
CA ARG A 141 8.25 -26.30 -17.98
C ARG A 141 8.85 -24.92 -17.72
N SER A 142 9.53 -24.79 -16.58
CA SER A 142 10.22 -23.58 -16.18
C SER A 142 11.64 -23.92 -15.74
N MET A 143 12.60 -23.05 -16.07
CA MET A 143 13.97 -23.13 -15.55
C MET A 143 14.11 -22.42 -14.19
N SER A 144 13.06 -21.70 -13.76
CA SER A 144 13.07 -20.85 -12.57
C SER A 144 12.52 -21.53 -11.31
N HIS A 145 11.80 -22.65 -11.46
CA HIS A 145 11.18 -23.37 -10.34
C HIS A 145 10.88 -24.83 -10.68
N SER A 146 10.63 -25.62 -9.63
CA SER A 146 10.16 -27.00 -9.73
C SER A 146 8.77 -27.10 -10.41
N PRO A 147 8.49 -28.19 -11.16
CA PRO A 147 7.35 -28.28 -12.08
C PRO A 147 5.97 -28.43 -11.43
N ILE A 148 5.85 -28.99 -10.21
CA ILE A 148 4.54 -29.26 -9.59
C ILE A 148 4.35 -28.49 -8.27
N PHE A 149 5.41 -28.37 -7.48
CA PHE A 149 5.38 -27.70 -6.19
C PHE A 149 6.69 -26.95 -5.96
N GLN A 150 6.61 -25.85 -5.23
CA GLN A 150 7.74 -24.98 -4.94
C GLN A 150 8.26 -25.11 -3.52
N THR A 151 7.63 -25.97 -2.72
CA THR A 151 7.97 -26.19 -1.32
C THR A 151 7.85 -27.65 -0.91
N MET A 152 8.72 -28.07 0.00
CA MET A 152 8.76 -29.43 0.53
C MET A 152 8.56 -29.43 2.04
N PHE A 153 7.83 -30.41 2.56
CA PHE A 153 7.74 -30.70 3.98
C PHE A 153 8.26 -32.12 4.26
N THR A 154 9.10 -32.24 5.29
CA THR A 154 9.67 -33.52 5.72
C THR A 154 9.56 -33.67 7.23
N LEU A 155 9.04 -34.80 7.71
CA LEU A 155 9.16 -35.21 9.11
C LEU A 155 10.13 -36.40 9.18
N GLN A 156 11.30 -36.21 9.81
CA GLN A 156 12.26 -37.29 10.01
C GLN A 156 12.00 -38.00 11.33
N ASN A 157 11.77 -39.32 11.27
CA ASN A 157 11.54 -40.18 12.44
C ASN A 157 12.71 -41.15 12.69
N ILE A 158 13.86 -40.93 12.06
CA ILE A 158 15.02 -41.82 12.21
C ILE A 158 15.74 -41.44 13.49
N LYS A 159 15.77 -42.36 14.47
CA LYS A 159 16.68 -42.24 15.61
C LYS A 159 18.10 -42.22 15.05
N GLN A 160 18.84 -41.14 15.24
CA GLN A 160 20.28 -41.18 15.07
C GLN A 160 20.83 -42.14 16.11
N GLU A 161 21.09 -43.38 15.70
CA GLU A 161 21.91 -44.28 16.50
C GLU A 161 23.29 -43.65 16.59
N ARG A 162 23.60 -43.03 17.72
CA ARG A 162 24.98 -42.69 18.05
C ARG A 162 25.74 -44.01 18.12
N LEU A 163 26.67 -44.20 17.21
CA LEU A 163 27.64 -45.28 17.28
C LEU A 163 28.45 -45.07 18.58
N ASP A 164 28.14 -45.86 19.59
CA ASP A 164 28.85 -45.82 20.88
C ASP A 164 30.20 -46.53 20.69
N LEU A 165 31.27 -45.74 20.65
CA LEU A 165 32.64 -46.23 20.49
C LEU A 165 33.35 -46.13 21.85
N PRO A 166 33.85 -47.25 22.41
CA PRO A 166 34.65 -47.20 23.63
C PRO A 166 35.82 -46.22 23.47
N ASP A 167 35.98 -45.33 24.44
CA ASP A 167 37.05 -44.32 24.52
C ASP A 167 37.14 -43.33 23.34
N ARG A 168 36.05 -43.15 22.55
CA ARG A 168 36.00 -42.17 21.45
C ARG A 168 34.66 -41.47 21.34
N SER A 169 34.67 -40.18 21.04
CA SER A 169 33.45 -39.42 20.69
C SER A 169 33.36 -39.24 19.18
N ILE A 170 32.18 -39.45 18.62
CA ILE A 170 31.85 -39.07 17.24
C ILE A 170 31.13 -37.72 17.30
N GLU A 171 31.66 -36.75 16.57
CA GLU A 171 31.01 -35.46 16.34
C GLU A 171 30.60 -35.38 14.87
N MET A 172 29.34 -35.06 14.61
CA MET A 172 28.91 -34.78 13.24
C MET A 172 29.32 -33.36 12.89
N VAL A 173 30.13 -33.22 11.85
CA VAL A 173 30.49 -31.91 11.29
C VAL A 173 29.43 -31.53 10.27
N GLU A 174 28.77 -30.40 10.46
CA GLU A 174 27.84 -29.85 9.48
C GLU A 174 28.57 -29.52 8.17
N SER A 175 27.95 -29.89 7.05
CA SER A 175 28.46 -29.59 5.73
C SER A 175 28.19 -28.11 5.40
N ASN A 176 29.24 -27.35 5.06
CA ASN A 176 29.14 -25.94 4.65
C ASN A 176 28.44 -25.72 3.29
N MET A 177 28.00 -26.77 2.58
CA MET A 177 27.23 -26.63 1.33
C MET A 177 25.75 -26.47 1.65
N SER A 178 25.29 -25.22 1.69
CA SER A 178 23.87 -24.90 1.82
C SER A 178 23.22 -24.89 0.44
N ILE A 179 22.46 -25.95 0.12
CA ILE A 179 21.77 -26.13 -1.17
C ILE A 179 20.27 -26.03 -0.91
N ALA A 180 19.56 -25.16 -1.64
CA ALA A 180 18.11 -25.08 -1.59
C ALA A 180 17.50 -25.65 -2.88
N LYS A 181 16.90 -26.84 -2.78
CA LYS A 181 16.28 -27.53 -3.94
C LYS A 181 14.96 -26.91 -4.38
N PHE A 182 14.29 -26.26 -3.44
CA PHE A 182 12.99 -25.61 -3.59
C PHE A 182 13.08 -24.17 -3.08
N ASP A 183 12.01 -23.41 -3.20
CA ASP A 183 12.02 -22.02 -2.72
C ASP A 183 12.12 -21.99 -1.19
N LEU A 184 11.35 -22.87 -0.55
CA LEU A 184 11.34 -23.07 0.89
C LEU A 184 11.09 -24.55 1.18
N SER A 185 11.87 -25.15 2.07
CA SER A 185 11.66 -26.52 2.57
C SER A 185 11.64 -26.51 4.08
N LEU A 186 10.63 -27.15 4.68
CA LEU A 186 10.52 -27.31 6.12
C LEU A 186 10.83 -28.76 6.48
N THR A 187 11.86 -28.96 7.29
CA THR A 187 12.19 -30.25 7.90
C THR A 187 11.95 -30.19 9.40
N ALA A 188 11.24 -31.17 9.94
CA ALA A 188 11.00 -31.30 11.36
C ALA A 188 11.45 -32.68 11.87
N TYR A 189 11.89 -32.75 13.12
CA TYR A 189 12.09 -34.01 13.84
C TYR A 189 12.03 -33.81 15.35
N GLU A 190 11.71 -34.88 16.06
CA GLU A 190 11.59 -34.85 17.52
C GLU A 190 12.96 -34.90 18.18
N VAL A 191 13.17 -34.04 19.18
CA VAL A 191 14.33 -34.01 20.09
C VAL A 191 13.83 -34.01 21.54
N GLU A 192 14.72 -34.17 22.52
CA GLU A 192 14.32 -34.22 23.94
C GLU A 192 13.64 -32.91 24.38
N GLU A 193 14.13 -31.77 23.86
CA GLU A 193 13.65 -30.43 24.18
C GLU A 193 12.31 -30.07 23.51
N GLY A 194 11.90 -30.83 22.47
CA GLY A 194 10.67 -30.56 21.71
C GLY A 194 10.76 -30.93 20.24
N LEU A 195 10.28 -30.03 19.38
CA LEU A 195 10.28 -30.23 17.92
C LEU A 195 11.35 -29.34 17.29
N PHE A 196 12.43 -29.95 16.82
CA PHE A 196 13.40 -29.25 16.00
C PHE A 196 12.78 -28.97 14.62
N VAL A 197 12.91 -27.74 14.15
CA VAL A 197 12.42 -27.29 12.84
C VAL A 197 13.53 -26.54 12.10
N SER A 198 13.73 -26.92 10.83
CA SER A 198 14.66 -26.30 9.91
C SER A 198 13.93 -25.77 8.68
N PHE A 199 14.05 -24.48 8.45
CA PHE A 199 13.62 -23.81 7.22
C PHE A 199 14.83 -23.66 6.30
N GLU A 200 14.97 -24.55 5.32
CA GLU A 200 15.91 -24.39 4.21
C GLU A 200 15.28 -23.51 3.14
N TYR A 201 15.97 -22.47 2.69
CA TYR A 201 15.41 -21.47 1.78
C TYR A 201 16.39 -21.06 0.71
N ASN A 202 15.85 -20.66 -0.45
CA ASN A 202 16.64 -20.14 -1.56
C ASN A 202 17.06 -18.69 -1.28
N THR A 203 18.37 -18.44 -1.19
CA THR A 203 18.93 -17.11 -0.88
C THR A 203 18.77 -16.11 -2.03
N ASP A 204 18.48 -16.58 -3.25
CA ASP A 204 18.11 -15.70 -4.36
C ASP A 204 16.73 -15.06 -4.15
N LEU A 205 15.90 -15.63 -3.27
CA LEU A 205 14.52 -15.22 -3.03
C LEU A 205 14.33 -14.56 -1.67
N PHE A 206 14.97 -15.10 -0.62
CA PHE A 206 14.71 -14.70 0.76
C PHE A 206 15.96 -14.23 1.50
N ASP A 207 15.75 -13.25 2.37
CA ASP A 207 16.67 -12.84 3.42
C ASP A 207 16.52 -13.72 4.66
N SER A 208 17.63 -13.87 5.40
CA SER A 208 17.64 -14.62 6.66
C SER A 208 16.65 -14.04 7.68
N SER A 209 16.48 -12.71 7.72
CA SER A 209 15.51 -12.05 8.59
C SER A 209 14.06 -12.38 8.22
N THR A 210 13.77 -12.53 6.93
CA THR A 210 12.42 -12.91 6.47
C THR A 210 12.08 -14.32 6.90
N ILE A 211 13.02 -15.26 6.78
CA ILE A 211 12.81 -16.65 7.20
C ILE A 211 12.76 -16.78 8.73
N ALA A 212 13.58 -16.05 9.47
CA ALA A 212 13.52 -16.02 10.93
C ALA A 212 12.13 -15.56 11.42
N ARG A 213 11.57 -14.52 10.79
CA ARG A 213 10.20 -14.07 11.06
C ARG A 213 9.14 -15.11 10.65
N MET A 214 9.30 -15.75 9.50
CA MET A 214 8.42 -16.87 9.09
C MET A 214 8.43 -18.03 10.09
N ALA A 215 9.59 -18.35 10.67
CA ALA A 215 9.72 -19.39 11.68
C ALA A 215 8.96 -19.03 12.97
N GLY A 216 9.07 -17.77 13.44
CA GLY A 216 8.28 -17.27 14.56
C GLY A 216 6.77 -17.27 14.29
N HIS A 217 6.36 -16.84 13.10
CA HIS A 217 4.95 -16.92 12.69
C HIS A 217 4.46 -18.37 12.61
N PHE A 218 5.29 -19.32 12.17
CA PHE A 218 4.91 -20.73 12.13
C PHE A 218 4.76 -21.32 13.54
N GLU A 219 5.62 -20.94 14.48
CA GLU A 219 5.44 -21.31 15.89
C GLU A 219 4.12 -20.78 16.45
N ASN A 220 3.82 -19.50 16.23
CA ASN A 220 2.57 -18.89 16.67
C ASN A 220 1.36 -19.56 16.01
N TRP A 221 1.47 -19.85 14.71
CA TRP A 221 0.46 -20.59 13.96
C TRP A 221 0.17 -21.97 14.55
N LEU A 222 1.21 -22.73 14.89
CA LEU A 222 1.08 -24.04 15.52
C LEU A 222 0.41 -23.92 16.91
N ASN A 223 0.72 -22.88 17.69
CA ASN A 223 0.00 -22.63 18.94
C ASN A 223 -1.48 -22.37 18.67
N GLU A 224 -1.82 -21.40 17.83
CA GLU A 224 -3.19 -20.99 17.53
C GLU A 224 -4.08 -22.15 17.06
N ILE A 225 -3.60 -22.97 16.10
CA ILE A 225 -4.39 -24.11 15.60
C ILE A 225 -4.59 -25.22 16.66
N THR A 226 -3.72 -25.30 17.67
CA THR A 226 -3.88 -26.28 18.77
C THR A 226 -4.83 -25.78 19.85
N TYR A 227 -4.91 -24.47 20.09
CA TYR A 227 -5.87 -23.88 21.04
C TYR A 227 -7.27 -23.68 20.42
N HIS A 228 -7.34 -23.31 19.15
CA HIS A 228 -8.57 -22.95 18.43
C HIS A 228 -8.80 -23.82 17.16
N PRO A 229 -8.78 -25.16 17.26
CA PRO A 229 -8.82 -26.03 16.07
C PRO A 229 -10.15 -26.01 15.30
N ASP A 230 -11.22 -25.56 15.96
CA ASP A 230 -12.59 -25.47 15.45
C ASP A 230 -12.93 -24.07 14.91
N GLU A 231 -11.99 -23.12 15.00
CA GLU A 231 -12.12 -21.82 14.36
C GLU A 231 -11.61 -21.86 12.91
N SER A 232 -12.18 -20.99 12.08
CA SER A 232 -11.74 -20.87 10.68
C SER A 232 -10.27 -20.45 10.63
N TYR A 233 -9.47 -21.14 9.82
CA TYR A 233 -8.03 -20.90 9.73
C TYR A 233 -7.68 -19.46 9.33
N THR A 234 -8.59 -18.70 8.72
CA THR A 234 -8.39 -17.30 8.34
C THR A 234 -8.58 -16.29 9.47
N LYS A 235 -9.22 -16.69 10.57
CA LYS A 235 -9.49 -15.82 11.74
C LYS A 235 -8.38 -15.84 12.78
N LEU A 236 -7.59 -16.91 12.82
CA LEU A 236 -6.48 -17.08 13.76
C LEU A 236 -5.35 -16.08 13.47
N SER A 237 -4.58 -15.64 14.47
CA SER A 237 -3.44 -14.76 14.21
C SER A 237 -2.19 -15.57 13.82
N MET A 238 -1.33 -15.04 12.95
CA MET A 238 0.05 -15.56 12.80
C MET A 238 1.08 -14.64 13.44
N LEU A 239 0.66 -13.43 13.82
CA LEU A 239 1.54 -12.42 14.36
C LEU A 239 1.65 -12.60 15.86
N SER A 240 2.86 -12.38 16.38
CA SER A 240 3.06 -12.24 17.82
C SER A 240 2.40 -10.96 18.35
N ASP A 241 2.08 -10.93 19.64
CA ASP A 241 1.57 -9.71 20.31
C ASP A 241 2.52 -8.52 20.12
N THR A 242 3.83 -8.77 20.07
CA THR A 242 4.85 -7.73 19.85
C THR A 242 4.78 -7.15 18.45
N GLU A 243 4.64 -7.99 17.43
CA GLU A 243 4.49 -7.53 16.03
C GLU A 243 3.15 -6.83 15.82
N GLN A 244 2.07 -7.35 16.41
CA GLN A 244 0.76 -6.70 16.33
C GLN A 244 0.79 -5.31 16.97
N LYS A 245 1.42 -5.18 18.15
CA LYS A 245 1.64 -3.89 18.80
C LYS A 245 2.44 -2.93 17.94
N GLN A 246 3.55 -3.40 17.36
CA GLN A 246 4.37 -2.57 16.48
C GLN A 246 3.58 -2.03 15.28
N LEU A 247 2.84 -2.91 14.60
CA LEU A 247 2.10 -2.58 13.38
C LEU A 247 0.87 -1.70 13.63
N LEU A 248 0.13 -1.96 14.72
CA LEU A 248 -1.15 -1.30 14.98
C LEU A 248 -1.01 -0.08 15.88
N GLU A 249 -0.06 -0.07 16.81
CA GLU A 249 0.13 1.01 17.78
C GLU A 249 1.38 1.84 17.45
N GLU A 250 2.57 1.24 17.47
CA GLU A 250 3.83 2.01 17.44
C GLU A 250 4.03 2.77 16.12
N TRP A 251 3.66 2.18 14.97
CA TRP A 251 3.74 2.85 13.68
C TRP A 251 2.63 3.89 13.46
N ASN A 252 1.53 3.78 14.21
CA ASN A 252 0.37 4.67 14.10
C ASN A 252 0.29 5.71 15.23
N ASP A 253 1.25 5.73 16.16
CA ASP A 253 1.37 6.72 17.24
C ASP A 253 1.71 8.11 16.68
N THR A 254 0.70 8.72 16.07
CA THR A 254 0.77 9.97 15.31
C THR A 254 -0.21 11.02 15.83
N ASP A 255 -0.83 10.75 16.98
CA ASP A 255 -1.78 11.64 17.64
C ASP A 255 -1.10 12.94 18.08
N VAL A 256 -1.57 14.06 17.54
CA VAL A 256 -1.05 15.41 17.85
C VAL A 256 -2.22 16.38 17.92
N VAL A 257 -2.21 17.25 18.92
CA VAL A 257 -3.17 18.36 19.01
C VAL A 257 -2.82 19.41 17.96
N TYR A 258 -3.81 19.78 17.15
CA TYR A 258 -3.68 20.76 16.07
C TYR A 258 -4.95 21.63 16.03
N GLY A 259 -4.92 22.74 15.29
CA GLY A 259 -6.07 23.66 15.19
C GLY A 259 -7.22 23.08 14.37
N HIS A 260 -7.92 22.07 14.89
CA HIS A 260 -8.91 21.29 14.14
C HIS A 260 -10.17 22.07 13.80
N ASP A 261 -10.50 23.12 14.55
CA ASP A 261 -11.68 23.96 14.33
C ASP A 261 -11.45 25.11 13.34
N CYS A 262 -10.23 25.27 12.83
CA CYS A 262 -9.90 26.37 11.92
C CYS A 262 -10.28 26.05 10.47
N MET A 263 -10.71 27.07 9.73
CA MET A 263 -10.87 26.98 8.28
C MET A 263 -9.66 27.58 7.55
N ILE A 264 -9.45 27.12 6.31
CA ILE A 264 -8.33 27.55 5.46
C ILE A 264 -8.31 29.07 5.28
N HIS A 265 -9.47 29.66 4.99
CA HIS A 265 -9.59 31.10 4.74
C HIS A 265 -9.41 31.94 6.01
N GLU A 266 -9.76 31.42 7.19
CA GLU A 266 -9.54 32.11 8.46
C GLU A 266 -8.06 32.18 8.83
N LEU A 267 -7.31 31.08 8.63
CA LEU A 267 -5.87 31.10 8.86
C LEU A 267 -5.16 32.06 7.89
N PHE A 268 -5.66 32.18 6.66
CA PHE A 268 -5.23 33.20 5.72
C PHE A 268 -5.55 34.61 6.23
N GLU A 269 -6.77 34.89 6.70
CA GLU A 269 -7.16 36.21 7.25
C GLU A 269 -6.32 36.60 8.47
N GLN A 270 -6.04 35.65 9.36
CA GLN A 270 -5.14 35.87 10.50
C GLN A 270 -3.74 36.29 10.03
N GLN A 271 -3.25 35.69 8.95
CA GLN A 271 -1.95 36.07 8.38
C GLN A 271 -2.01 37.42 7.65
N VAL A 272 -3.10 37.74 6.95
CA VAL A 272 -3.33 39.06 6.33
C VAL A 272 -3.25 40.16 7.39
N ALA A 273 -3.88 39.97 8.55
CA ALA A 273 -3.83 40.92 9.65
C ALA A 273 -2.41 41.13 10.22
N ARG A 274 -1.53 40.11 10.13
CA ARG A 274 -0.15 40.17 10.61
C ARG A 274 0.80 40.84 9.61
N THR A 275 0.63 40.57 8.32
CA THR A 275 1.55 41.03 7.26
C THR A 275 0.80 41.49 6.01
N PRO A 276 0.00 42.57 6.08
CA PRO A 276 -0.88 42.98 4.99
C PRO A 276 -0.13 43.36 3.70
N ASP A 277 1.00 44.06 3.84
CA ASP A 277 1.80 44.57 2.73
C ASP A 277 2.79 43.54 2.15
N ALA A 278 2.88 42.35 2.75
CA ALA A 278 3.76 41.29 2.24
C ALA A 278 3.21 40.74 0.93
N VAL A 279 4.11 40.32 0.03
CA VAL A 279 3.74 39.72 -1.26
C VAL A 279 3.19 38.31 -1.02
N ALA A 280 1.96 38.07 -1.44
CA ALA A 280 1.28 36.78 -1.36
C ALA A 280 1.44 35.98 -2.67
N VAL A 281 1.13 36.59 -3.82
CA VAL A 281 1.09 35.92 -5.13
C VAL A 281 2.02 36.62 -6.11
N VAL A 282 2.76 35.84 -6.90
CA VAL A 282 3.63 36.32 -7.97
C VAL A 282 3.31 35.58 -9.27
N TYR A 283 3.09 36.31 -10.35
CA TYR A 283 2.77 35.74 -11.68
C TYR A 283 3.20 36.70 -12.79
N GLU A 284 3.95 36.21 -13.79
CA GLU A 284 4.38 36.95 -15.00
C GLU A 284 4.87 38.40 -14.75
N GLY A 285 5.60 38.62 -13.65
CA GLY A 285 6.12 39.93 -13.25
C GLY A 285 5.17 40.80 -12.40
N GLY A 286 3.89 40.44 -12.33
CA GLY A 286 2.90 41.02 -11.42
C GLY A 286 2.98 40.43 -10.01
N LYS A 287 2.49 41.19 -9.03
CA LYS A 287 2.44 40.80 -7.62
C LYS A 287 1.11 41.21 -7.01
N LEU A 288 0.59 40.39 -6.11
CA LEU A 288 -0.48 40.75 -5.18
C LEU A 288 0.03 40.63 -3.76
N THR A 289 -0.25 41.64 -2.94
CA THR A 289 -0.05 41.58 -1.50
C THR A 289 -1.11 40.71 -0.82
N TYR A 290 -0.86 40.33 0.43
CA TYR A 290 -1.85 39.65 1.26
C TYR A 290 -3.15 40.45 1.38
N GLN A 291 -3.05 41.76 1.61
CA GLN A 291 -4.21 42.64 1.70
C GLN A 291 -5.00 42.70 0.38
N GLU A 292 -4.33 42.93 -0.75
CA GLU A 292 -4.99 43.01 -2.05
C GLU A 292 -5.68 41.69 -2.43
N LEU A 293 -5.03 40.56 -2.16
CA LEU A 293 -5.64 39.25 -2.39
C LEU A 293 -6.88 39.06 -1.49
N ASN A 294 -6.78 39.42 -0.21
CA ASN A 294 -7.88 39.30 0.73
C ASN A 294 -9.08 40.14 0.30
N GLU A 295 -8.88 41.41 -0.03
CA GLU A 295 -9.94 42.31 -0.49
C GLU A 295 -10.64 41.80 -1.74
N LYS A 296 -9.87 41.38 -2.76
CA LYS A 296 -10.42 40.82 -3.99
C LYS A 296 -11.21 39.53 -3.74
N SER A 297 -10.70 38.66 -2.88
CA SER A 297 -11.40 37.42 -2.52
C SER A 297 -12.65 37.66 -1.66
N ASN A 298 -12.65 38.68 -0.78
CA ASN A 298 -13.82 39.10 -0.02
C ASN A 298 -14.93 39.63 -0.94
N GLN A 299 -14.56 40.48 -1.91
CA GLN A 299 -15.49 40.99 -2.91
C GLN A 299 -16.15 39.88 -3.72
N LEU A 300 -15.35 38.91 -4.18
CA LEU A 300 -15.88 37.74 -4.88
C LEU A 300 -16.78 36.90 -3.97
N ALA A 301 -16.41 36.72 -2.70
CA ALA A 301 -17.22 35.97 -1.75
C ALA A 301 -18.60 36.59 -1.50
N HIS A 302 -18.68 37.91 -1.29
CA HIS A 302 -19.97 38.62 -1.20
C HIS A 302 -20.80 38.48 -2.47
N PHE A 303 -20.15 38.56 -3.64
CA PHE A 303 -20.81 38.38 -4.93
C PHE A 303 -21.40 36.97 -5.10
N LEU A 304 -20.70 35.94 -4.59
CA LEU A 304 -21.14 34.54 -4.55
C LEU A 304 -22.27 34.33 -3.53
N GLN A 305 -22.20 34.93 -2.34
CA GLN A 305 -23.26 34.83 -1.33
C GLN A 305 -24.59 35.42 -1.82
N LYS A 306 -24.56 36.53 -2.57
CA LYS A 306 -25.77 37.09 -3.22
C LYS A 306 -26.40 36.17 -4.27
N ARG A 307 -25.66 35.13 -4.70
CA ARG A 307 -26.13 34.08 -5.61
C ARG A 307 -26.45 32.77 -4.90
N GLY A 308 -26.55 32.81 -3.57
CA GLY A 308 -26.97 31.67 -2.76
C GLY A 308 -25.84 30.71 -2.38
N ILE A 309 -24.58 31.05 -2.61
CA ILE A 309 -23.46 30.23 -2.15
C ILE A 309 -23.29 30.39 -0.63
N GLY A 310 -23.22 29.27 0.07
CA GLY A 310 -22.96 29.16 1.50
C GLY A 310 -22.38 27.79 1.87
N PRO A 311 -22.43 27.38 3.15
CA PRO A 311 -21.99 26.06 3.60
C PRO A 311 -22.57 24.93 2.74
N GLU A 312 -21.74 23.93 2.41
CA GLU A 312 -22.08 22.78 1.55
C GLU A 312 -22.45 23.11 0.09
N SER A 313 -22.36 24.37 -0.33
CA SER A 313 -22.55 24.73 -1.74
C SER A 313 -21.31 24.36 -2.55
N LEU A 314 -21.50 23.72 -3.71
CA LEU A 314 -20.43 23.39 -4.63
C LEU A 314 -20.28 24.46 -5.71
N VAL A 315 -19.10 25.03 -5.83
CA VAL A 315 -18.77 26.01 -6.86
C VAL A 315 -17.69 25.44 -7.76
N GLY A 316 -18.02 25.27 -9.04
CA GLY A 316 -17.02 24.90 -10.03
C GLY A 316 -16.05 26.04 -10.27
N ILE A 317 -14.80 25.73 -10.58
CA ILE A 317 -13.81 26.71 -11.03
C ILE A 317 -13.04 26.14 -12.23
N CYS A 318 -13.22 26.78 -13.38
CA CYS A 318 -12.64 26.40 -14.67
C CYS A 318 -11.83 27.57 -15.24
N ILE A 319 -10.58 27.70 -14.78
CA ILE A 319 -9.67 28.78 -15.14
C ILE A 319 -8.25 28.21 -15.21
N GLU A 320 -7.43 28.74 -16.12
CA GLU A 320 -6.00 28.47 -16.16
C GLU A 320 -5.28 29.09 -14.95
N ARG A 321 -4.10 28.54 -14.65
CA ARG A 321 -3.26 29.04 -13.55
C ARG A 321 -2.97 30.53 -13.71
N SER A 322 -3.45 31.32 -12.76
CA SER A 322 -3.39 32.78 -12.78
C SER A 322 -3.74 33.35 -11.40
N PRO A 323 -3.52 34.65 -11.12
CA PRO A 323 -3.98 35.26 -9.87
C PRO A 323 -5.49 35.12 -9.64
N ASP A 324 -6.29 35.14 -10.72
CA ASP A 324 -7.74 34.94 -10.67
C ASP A 324 -8.11 33.55 -10.14
N MET A 325 -7.29 32.52 -10.38
CA MET A 325 -7.47 31.18 -9.80
C MET A 325 -7.37 31.25 -8.27
N ILE A 326 -6.35 31.92 -7.74
CA ILE A 326 -6.15 32.04 -6.28
C ILE A 326 -7.26 32.88 -5.65
N ILE A 327 -7.65 34.00 -6.28
CA ILE A 327 -8.79 34.83 -5.86
C ILE A 327 -10.07 33.99 -5.87
N GLY A 328 -10.30 33.20 -6.91
CA GLY A 328 -11.44 32.30 -7.05
C GLY A 328 -11.54 31.28 -5.93
N LEU A 329 -10.43 30.57 -5.65
CA LEU A 329 -10.37 29.59 -4.57
C LEU A 329 -10.68 30.20 -3.21
N PHE A 330 -10.00 31.30 -2.84
CA PHE A 330 -10.28 31.97 -1.56
C PHE A 330 -11.69 32.57 -1.52
N GLY A 331 -12.19 33.12 -2.63
CA GLY A 331 -13.55 33.68 -2.71
C GLY A 331 -14.63 32.63 -2.48
N ILE A 332 -14.47 31.43 -3.05
CA ILE A 332 -15.37 30.29 -2.82
C ILE A 332 -15.34 29.88 -1.34
N LEU A 333 -14.15 29.65 -0.79
CA LEU A 333 -13.99 29.22 0.60
C LEU A 333 -14.55 30.25 1.59
N LYS A 334 -14.33 31.55 1.34
CA LYS A 334 -14.86 32.64 2.18
C LYS A 334 -16.37 32.79 2.05
N ALA A 335 -16.95 32.52 0.88
CA ALA A 335 -18.41 32.50 0.72
C ALA A 335 -19.05 31.36 1.55
N GLY A 336 -18.26 30.34 1.91
CA GLY A 336 -18.67 29.14 2.63
C GLY A 336 -18.80 27.91 1.75
N GLY A 337 -18.57 28.04 0.44
CA GLY A 337 -18.68 26.92 -0.50
C GLY A 337 -17.40 26.09 -0.59
N ALA A 338 -17.54 24.91 -1.18
CA ALA A 338 -16.43 24.05 -1.58
C ALA A 338 -16.12 24.22 -3.07
N TYR A 339 -14.84 24.30 -3.41
CA TYR A 339 -14.46 24.41 -4.82
C TYR A 339 -14.38 23.04 -5.48
N VAL A 340 -14.82 22.97 -6.74
CA VAL A 340 -14.62 21.81 -7.62
C VAL A 340 -13.74 22.28 -8.78
N PRO A 341 -12.49 21.83 -8.88
CA PRO A 341 -11.58 22.24 -9.93
C PRO A 341 -11.87 21.53 -11.25
N LEU A 342 -12.04 22.32 -12.31
CA LEU A 342 -12.18 21.86 -13.69
C LEU A 342 -10.97 22.37 -14.47
N ASP A 343 -10.11 21.47 -14.93
CA ASP A 343 -8.94 21.83 -15.74
C ASP A 343 -9.39 22.11 -17.18
N PRO A 344 -9.20 23.34 -17.71
CA PRO A 344 -9.63 23.68 -19.08
C PRO A 344 -8.97 22.82 -20.16
N SER A 345 -7.84 22.16 -19.87
CA SER A 345 -7.16 21.26 -20.81
C SER A 345 -7.82 19.88 -20.92
N TYR A 346 -8.78 19.56 -20.05
CA TYR A 346 -9.49 18.29 -20.11
C TYR A 346 -10.47 18.23 -21.29
N PRO A 347 -10.70 17.03 -21.86
CA PRO A 347 -11.75 16.83 -22.83
C PRO A 347 -13.12 17.31 -22.31
N GLU A 348 -13.90 17.98 -23.16
CA GLU A 348 -15.20 18.56 -22.80
C GLU A 348 -16.16 17.54 -22.17
N ASN A 349 -16.20 16.31 -22.68
CA ASN A 349 -17.02 15.23 -22.13
C ASN A 349 -16.68 14.91 -20.66
N ARG A 350 -15.40 15.02 -20.28
CA ARG A 350 -14.95 14.86 -18.88
C ARG A 350 -15.41 16.03 -18.03
N LEU A 351 -15.33 17.25 -18.54
CA LEU A 351 -15.79 18.44 -17.82
C LEU A 351 -17.30 18.41 -17.60
N ARG A 352 -18.08 18.04 -18.62
CA ARG A 352 -19.53 17.83 -18.52
C ARG A 352 -19.88 16.75 -17.50
N TYR A 353 -19.18 15.62 -17.53
CA TYR A 353 -19.39 14.57 -16.54
C TYR A 353 -19.18 15.07 -15.11
N ILE A 354 -18.13 15.86 -14.86
CA ILE A 354 -17.87 16.45 -13.55
C ILE A 354 -19.03 17.37 -13.14
N LEU A 355 -19.47 18.27 -14.02
CA LEU A 355 -20.59 19.19 -13.75
C LEU A 355 -21.88 18.42 -13.41
N GLU A 356 -22.24 17.42 -14.22
CA GLU A 356 -23.45 16.61 -14.04
C GLU A 356 -23.39 15.79 -12.74
N ASN A 357 -22.24 15.16 -12.46
CA ASN A 357 -22.08 14.30 -11.30
C ASN A 357 -22.02 15.09 -9.98
N SER A 358 -21.42 16.28 -10.00
CA SER A 358 -21.32 17.16 -8.84
C SER A 358 -22.55 18.06 -8.65
N GLN A 359 -23.47 18.12 -9.63
CA GLN A 359 -24.66 18.97 -9.60
C GLN A 359 -24.34 20.46 -9.32
N ILE A 360 -23.16 20.91 -9.76
CA ILE A 360 -22.75 22.31 -9.67
C ILE A 360 -23.76 23.18 -10.42
N GLN A 361 -24.14 24.31 -9.81
CA GLN A 361 -25.02 25.30 -10.44
C GLN A 361 -24.29 26.60 -10.78
N VAL A 362 -23.18 26.88 -10.11
CA VAL A 362 -22.37 28.10 -10.30
C VAL A 362 -20.94 27.71 -10.65
N LEU A 363 -20.40 28.29 -11.73
CA LEU A 363 -19.04 28.06 -12.18
C LEU A 363 -18.29 29.38 -12.33
N LEU A 364 -17.12 29.50 -11.69
CA LEU A 364 -16.16 30.55 -11.95
C LEU A 364 -15.35 30.21 -13.21
N THR A 365 -15.28 31.14 -14.17
CA THR A 365 -14.52 30.95 -15.41
C THR A 365 -14.01 32.29 -15.98
N LYS A 366 -13.50 32.28 -17.21
CA LYS A 366 -13.18 33.46 -18.02
C LYS A 366 -14.03 33.47 -19.27
N GLU A 367 -14.23 34.66 -19.86
CA GLU A 367 -15.08 34.82 -21.03
C GLU A 367 -14.66 33.92 -22.20
N ALA A 368 -13.35 33.76 -22.41
CA ALA A 368 -12.78 32.90 -23.45
C ALA A 368 -12.98 31.38 -23.23
N LEU A 369 -13.38 30.96 -22.03
CA LEU A 369 -13.52 29.55 -21.64
C LEU A 369 -14.99 29.10 -21.49
N GLN A 370 -15.96 29.99 -21.76
CA GLN A 370 -17.37 29.72 -21.43
C GLN A 370 -18.15 28.95 -22.52
N ASP A 371 -17.64 28.87 -23.75
CA ASP A 371 -18.43 28.44 -24.93
C ASP A 371 -18.97 27.00 -24.84
N TRP A 372 -18.30 26.11 -24.12
CA TRP A 372 -18.71 24.73 -23.94
C TRP A 372 -19.73 24.55 -22.80
N LEU A 373 -20.01 25.59 -22.00
CA LEU A 373 -20.82 25.44 -20.80
C LEU A 373 -22.30 25.16 -21.11
N PRO A 374 -22.93 24.23 -20.36
CA PRO A 374 -24.38 24.08 -20.38
C PRO A 374 -25.10 25.39 -20.01
N LYS A 375 -26.25 25.67 -20.63
CA LYS A 375 -27.00 26.93 -20.42
C LYS A 375 -27.61 27.07 -19.02
N ASP A 376 -27.79 25.96 -18.33
CA ASP A 376 -28.34 25.85 -16.98
C ASP A 376 -27.29 26.11 -15.89
N ILE A 377 -25.99 26.15 -16.25
CA ILE A 377 -24.92 26.57 -15.35
C ILE A 377 -24.79 28.09 -15.35
N GLN A 378 -24.84 28.70 -14.16
CA GLN A 378 -24.54 30.11 -14.01
C GLN A 378 -23.02 30.33 -14.08
N ALA A 379 -22.54 30.76 -15.24
CA ALA A 379 -21.14 31.16 -15.42
C ALA A 379 -20.88 32.57 -14.87
N ILE A 380 -19.96 32.68 -13.92
CA ILE A 380 -19.40 33.95 -13.44
C ILE A 380 -18.02 34.10 -14.10
N CYS A 381 -17.91 35.03 -15.03
CA CYS A 381 -16.67 35.29 -15.77
C CYS A 381 -15.87 36.35 -15.00
N LEU A 382 -14.73 35.97 -14.40
CA LEU A 382 -13.98 36.85 -13.49
C LEU A 382 -13.39 38.08 -14.18
N ASP A 383 -13.16 38.00 -15.49
CA ASP A 383 -12.71 39.09 -16.36
C ASP A 383 -13.88 40.02 -16.75
N ARG A 384 -14.97 39.47 -17.29
CA ARG A 384 -16.16 40.27 -17.70
C ARG A 384 -16.89 40.90 -16.51
N ASP A 385 -17.08 40.14 -15.44
CA ASP A 385 -17.91 40.53 -14.30
C ASP A 385 -17.12 41.30 -13.22
N GLN A 386 -15.82 41.57 -13.47
CA GLN A 386 -14.90 42.24 -12.54
C GLN A 386 -15.45 43.57 -11.99
N VAL A 387 -16.09 44.37 -12.85
CA VAL A 387 -16.66 45.68 -12.47
C VAL A 387 -17.82 45.53 -11.48
N MET A 388 -18.58 44.44 -11.55
CA MET A 388 -19.66 44.19 -10.59
C MET A 388 -19.10 43.63 -9.28
N ILE A 389 -18.16 42.69 -9.37
CA ILE A 389 -17.50 42.07 -8.21
C ILE A 389 -16.79 43.14 -7.37
N SER A 390 -16.02 44.04 -8.00
CA SER A 390 -15.27 45.11 -7.32
C SER A 390 -16.13 46.17 -6.61
N LYS A 391 -17.46 46.19 -6.83
CA LYS A 391 -18.40 47.05 -6.09
C LYS A 391 -18.88 46.42 -4.79
N GLU A 392 -18.63 45.13 -4.59
CA GLU A 392 -18.96 44.44 -3.35
C GLU A 392 -18.07 44.90 -2.19
N SER A 393 -18.48 44.57 -0.96
CA SER A 393 -17.68 44.87 0.22
C SER A 393 -16.33 44.15 0.17
N ASN A 394 -15.27 44.85 0.58
CA ASN A 394 -13.95 44.26 0.75
C ASN A 394 -13.73 43.70 2.19
N LEU A 395 -14.74 43.79 3.06
CA LEU A 395 -14.71 43.20 4.40
C LEU A 395 -14.96 41.69 4.35
N ALA A 396 -14.37 40.95 5.29
CA ALA A 396 -14.57 39.51 5.39
C ALA A 396 -16.08 39.16 5.51
N PRO A 397 -16.61 38.27 4.68
CA PRO A 397 -18.00 37.84 4.77
C PRO A 397 -18.23 36.94 5.99
N VAL A 398 -19.48 36.87 6.46
CA VAL A 398 -19.91 35.88 7.45
C VAL A 398 -20.58 34.74 6.69
N SER A 399 -20.00 33.54 6.70
CA SER A 399 -20.49 32.39 5.92
C SER A 399 -21.16 31.30 6.77
N GLY A 400 -20.86 31.22 8.07
CA GLY A 400 -21.35 30.15 8.94
C GLY A 400 -20.73 28.77 8.66
N VAL A 401 -19.65 28.72 7.86
CA VAL A 401 -18.88 27.52 7.60
C VAL A 401 -18.13 27.07 8.86
N THR A 402 -17.91 25.76 8.98
CA THR A 402 -17.20 25.12 10.09
C THR A 402 -16.10 24.23 9.52
N ALA A 403 -15.21 23.73 10.39
CA ALA A 403 -14.13 22.85 9.96
C ALA A 403 -14.60 21.50 9.37
N ASN A 404 -15.83 21.09 9.66
CA ASN A 404 -16.45 19.87 9.14
C ASN A 404 -17.18 20.07 7.80
N ASN A 405 -17.23 21.31 7.29
CA ASN A 405 -17.77 21.56 5.97
C ASN A 405 -16.73 21.28 4.89
N LEU A 406 -17.22 20.95 3.70
CA LEU A 406 -16.37 20.68 2.54
C LEU A 406 -15.51 21.90 2.20
N ALA A 407 -14.20 21.65 2.00
CA ALA A 407 -13.27 22.62 1.41
C ALA A 407 -13.22 22.45 -0.12
N TYR A 408 -13.22 21.20 -0.60
CA TYR A 408 -13.19 20.89 -2.02
C TYR A 408 -13.74 19.51 -2.37
N ILE A 409 -14.04 19.32 -3.67
CA ILE A 409 -14.20 18.01 -4.28
C ILE A 409 -13.23 17.88 -5.44
N ILE A 410 -12.30 16.92 -5.36
CA ILE A 410 -11.35 16.62 -6.44
C ILE A 410 -11.68 15.28 -7.07
N TYR A 411 -11.80 15.24 -8.40
CA TYR A 411 -12.12 14.04 -9.14
C TYR A 411 -10.87 13.20 -9.47
N THR A 412 -10.88 11.93 -9.07
CA THR A 412 -9.80 10.98 -9.39
C THR A 412 -10.10 10.21 -10.68
N SER A 413 -9.04 9.69 -11.33
CA SER A 413 -9.19 8.73 -12.43
C SER A 413 -9.80 7.45 -11.86
N GLY A 414 -11.10 7.28 -12.03
CA GLY A 414 -11.79 6.08 -11.57
C GLY A 414 -11.22 4.85 -12.28
N SER A 415 -10.45 4.03 -11.57
CA SER A 415 -9.96 2.73 -12.06
C SER A 415 -11.10 1.79 -12.49
N THR A 416 -12.33 2.08 -12.04
CA THR A 416 -13.58 1.38 -12.36
C THR A 416 -14.36 1.99 -13.52
N GLY A 417 -13.78 2.92 -14.29
CA GLY A 417 -14.38 3.55 -15.48
C GLY A 417 -14.72 5.03 -15.28
N ASN A 418 -15.67 5.35 -14.40
CA ASN A 418 -16.13 6.73 -14.21
C ASN A 418 -15.35 7.46 -13.10
N PRO A 419 -14.91 8.72 -13.32
CA PRO A 419 -14.28 9.54 -12.29
C PRO A 419 -15.10 9.66 -11.01
N LYS A 420 -14.46 9.70 -9.85
CA LYS A 420 -15.14 9.84 -8.55
C LYS A 420 -14.69 11.12 -7.85
N GLY A 421 -15.65 11.94 -7.42
CA GLY A 421 -15.37 13.13 -6.62
C GLY A 421 -15.04 12.76 -5.18
N VAL A 422 -13.82 13.07 -4.73
CA VAL A 422 -13.40 12.87 -3.35
C VAL A 422 -13.71 14.15 -2.57
N MET A 423 -14.62 14.04 -1.62
CA MET A 423 -15.06 15.12 -0.74
C MET A 423 -14.08 15.27 0.42
N ILE A 424 -13.51 16.46 0.59
CA ILE A 424 -12.54 16.75 1.66
C ILE A 424 -12.99 17.97 2.44
N GLU A 425 -13.06 17.81 3.76
CA GLU A 425 -13.45 18.84 4.72
C GLU A 425 -12.25 19.73 5.10
N HIS A 426 -12.54 20.92 5.63
CA HIS A 426 -11.52 21.88 6.06
C HIS A 426 -10.52 21.29 7.06
N HIS A 427 -11.00 20.61 8.12
CA HIS A 427 -10.15 20.06 9.19
C HIS A 427 -9.10 19.07 8.65
N SER A 428 -9.43 18.33 7.60
CA SER A 428 -8.54 17.37 6.94
C SER A 428 -7.38 18.06 6.22
N VAL A 429 -7.67 19.18 5.54
CA VAL A 429 -6.63 20.01 4.91
C VAL A 429 -5.74 20.64 5.98
N ILE A 430 -6.32 21.20 7.04
CA ILE A 430 -5.56 21.83 8.12
C ILE A 430 -4.64 20.83 8.82
N ASN A 431 -5.11 19.61 9.11
CA ASN A 431 -4.28 18.55 9.69
C ASN A 431 -3.01 18.32 8.86
N ARG A 432 -3.18 18.11 7.54
CA ARG A 432 -2.08 17.89 6.62
C ARG A 432 -1.11 19.07 6.59
N LEU A 433 -1.61 20.29 6.47
CA LEU A 433 -0.76 21.49 6.36
C LEU A 433 -0.02 21.79 7.67
N GLN A 434 -0.63 21.57 8.83
CA GLN A 434 0.05 21.74 10.12
C GLN A 434 1.09 20.64 10.36
N TRP A 435 0.82 19.40 9.96
CA TRP A 435 1.84 18.34 9.95
C TRP A 435 3.02 18.71 9.05
N MET A 436 2.76 19.20 7.83
CA MET A 436 3.80 19.66 6.91
C MET A 436 4.61 20.81 7.51
N GLN A 437 3.95 21.80 8.11
CA GLN A 437 4.63 22.92 8.77
C GLN A 437 5.53 22.47 9.92
N LYS A 438 5.11 21.46 10.70
CA LYS A 438 5.92 20.89 11.79
C LYS A 438 7.13 20.11 11.25
N LYS A 439 6.95 19.34 10.17
CA LYS A 439 7.99 18.47 9.61
C LYS A 439 8.98 19.21 8.71
N TYR A 440 8.49 20.19 7.96
CA TYR A 440 9.21 20.93 6.93
C TYR A 440 8.93 22.44 7.08
N PRO A 441 9.51 23.13 8.08
CA PRO A 441 9.10 24.50 8.41
C PRO A 441 9.27 25.47 7.24
N LEU A 442 8.15 26.05 6.81
CA LEU A 442 8.11 27.16 5.86
C LEU A 442 8.04 28.50 6.62
N SER A 443 8.79 29.49 6.17
CA SER A 443 8.83 30.84 6.75
C SER A 443 8.34 31.89 5.77
N GLY A 444 8.06 33.11 6.25
CA GLY A 444 7.67 34.22 5.38
C GLY A 444 8.74 34.68 4.38
N ALA A 445 9.97 34.19 4.51
CA ALA A 445 11.04 34.47 3.56
C ALA A 445 11.02 33.52 2.35
N ASP A 446 10.17 32.50 2.36
CA ASP A 446 10.19 31.40 1.41
C ASP A 446 9.13 31.56 0.32
N THR A 447 9.37 30.84 -0.77
CA THR A 447 8.48 30.80 -1.94
C THR A 447 8.04 29.36 -2.20
N ILE A 448 6.73 29.16 -2.39
CA ILE A 448 6.18 27.94 -2.97
C ILE A 448 6.03 28.13 -4.47
N LEU A 449 6.45 27.15 -5.27
CA LEU A 449 6.16 27.12 -6.70
C LEU A 449 4.86 26.33 -6.94
N GLN A 450 3.82 26.99 -7.45
CA GLN A 450 2.57 26.36 -7.85
C GLN A 450 2.71 25.86 -9.29
N LYS A 451 2.91 24.56 -9.42
CA LYS A 451 3.23 23.85 -10.67
C LYS A 451 2.21 22.75 -10.95
N THR A 452 1.64 22.16 -9.92
CA THR A 452 0.77 21.01 -10.08
C THR A 452 -0.61 21.47 -10.57
N PRO A 453 -1.28 20.76 -11.48
CA PRO A 453 -2.67 21.08 -11.83
C PRO A 453 -3.55 21.15 -10.58
N PHE A 454 -4.33 22.23 -10.43
CA PHE A 454 -5.18 22.44 -9.25
C PHE A 454 -6.37 21.46 -9.16
N SER A 455 -6.58 20.68 -10.23
CA SER A 455 -7.46 19.52 -10.33
C SER A 455 -6.89 18.23 -9.73
N PHE A 456 -5.67 18.28 -9.16
CA PHE A 456 -5.02 17.16 -8.48
C PHE A 456 -4.75 17.50 -7.02
N ASP A 457 -5.03 16.59 -6.09
CA ASP A 457 -5.01 16.80 -4.64
C ASP A 457 -3.61 17.16 -4.08
N VAL A 458 -2.56 16.78 -4.79
CA VAL A 458 -1.19 17.16 -4.48
C VAL A 458 -0.96 18.67 -4.62
N SER A 459 -1.74 19.38 -5.43
CA SER A 459 -1.67 20.84 -5.54
C SER A 459 -2.16 21.58 -4.28
N VAL A 460 -2.97 20.94 -3.42
CA VAL A 460 -3.65 21.60 -2.29
C VAL A 460 -2.66 22.29 -1.35
N TRP A 461 -1.51 21.68 -1.08
CA TRP A 461 -0.50 22.32 -0.25
C TRP A 461 0.22 23.46 -0.99
N GLU A 462 0.42 23.35 -2.31
CA GLU A 462 0.96 24.43 -3.13
C GLU A 462 0.01 25.65 -3.12
N LEU A 463 -1.31 25.40 -3.03
CA LEU A 463 -2.35 26.42 -3.04
C LEU A 463 -2.53 27.13 -1.70
N PHE A 464 -2.38 26.43 -0.57
CA PHE A 464 -2.80 26.98 0.73
C PHE A 464 -1.71 27.04 1.80
N TRP A 465 -0.61 26.30 1.70
CA TRP A 465 0.37 26.24 2.81
C TRP A 465 1.03 27.59 3.10
N TRP A 466 1.46 28.30 2.05
CA TRP A 466 2.07 29.63 2.18
C TRP A 466 1.14 30.64 2.87
N SER A 467 -0.19 30.46 2.71
CA SER A 467 -1.19 31.47 3.06
C SER A 467 -1.30 31.76 4.56
N PHE A 468 -0.95 30.81 5.44
CA PHE A 468 -1.06 31.00 6.89
C PHE A 468 0.28 31.16 7.61
N VAL A 469 1.40 31.13 6.86
CA VAL A 469 2.76 31.28 7.42
C VAL A 469 3.47 32.55 6.95
N GLY A 470 2.83 33.35 6.09
CA GLY A 470 3.37 34.61 5.58
C GLY A 470 4.32 34.45 4.39
N ALA A 471 4.43 33.24 3.82
CA ALA A 471 5.24 32.96 2.65
C ALA A 471 4.56 33.45 1.36
N ARG A 472 5.23 33.32 0.22
CA ARG A 472 4.61 33.68 -1.07
C ARG A 472 4.44 32.48 -1.96
N VAL A 473 3.48 32.54 -2.88
CA VAL A 473 3.33 31.59 -3.97
C VAL A 473 3.71 32.22 -5.30
N CYS A 474 4.55 31.52 -6.06
CA CYS A 474 4.85 31.84 -7.43
C CYS A 474 4.09 30.89 -8.34
N LEU A 475 3.27 31.45 -9.22
CA LEU A 475 2.49 30.70 -10.19
C LEU A 475 3.32 30.52 -11.46
N LEU A 476 3.56 29.28 -11.86
CA LEU A 476 4.18 28.96 -13.14
C LEU A 476 3.20 29.34 -14.28
N PRO A 477 3.62 29.72 -15.50
CA PRO A 477 2.65 29.94 -16.58
C PRO A 477 1.98 28.63 -17.01
N PRO A 478 0.75 28.66 -17.56
CA PRO A 478 0.12 27.48 -18.15
C PRO A 478 1.04 26.79 -19.16
N GLY A 479 1.21 25.47 -19.05
CA GLY A 479 2.12 24.69 -19.90
C GLY A 479 3.57 24.67 -19.42
N GLY A 480 3.98 25.61 -18.56
CA GLY A 480 5.34 25.66 -17.99
C GLY A 480 5.68 24.44 -17.15
N GLU A 481 4.67 23.75 -16.58
CA GLU A 481 4.89 22.52 -15.80
C GLU A 481 5.43 21.34 -16.63
N LYS A 482 5.41 21.46 -17.96
CA LYS A 482 5.92 20.46 -18.91
C LYS A 482 7.32 20.79 -19.42
N ASP A 483 7.85 21.98 -19.10
CA ASP A 483 9.14 22.46 -19.56
C ASP A 483 10.12 22.61 -18.38
N PRO A 484 11.09 21.69 -18.22
CA PRO A 484 12.09 21.76 -17.16
C PRO A 484 12.90 23.06 -17.14
N ALA A 485 13.19 23.65 -18.30
CA ALA A 485 13.96 24.89 -18.38
C ALA A 485 13.16 26.07 -17.81
N VAL A 486 11.85 26.10 -18.06
CA VAL A 486 10.96 27.12 -17.47
C VAL A 486 10.85 26.93 -15.95
N ILE A 487 10.79 25.68 -15.47
CA ILE A 487 10.78 25.40 -14.03
C ILE A 487 12.08 25.88 -13.37
N GLU A 488 13.23 25.56 -13.96
CA GLU A 488 14.54 26.00 -13.50
C GLU A 488 14.65 27.53 -13.48
N GLU A 489 14.28 28.20 -14.58
CA GLU A 489 14.25 29.66 -14.67
C GLU A 489 13.43 30.29 -13.53
N TYR A 490 12.27 29.72 -13.21
CA TYR A 490 11.41 30.21 -12.13
C TYR A 490 12.01 29.95 -10.74
N ILE A 491 12.64 28.79 -10.53
CA ILE A 491 13.35 28.47 -9.29
C ILE A 491 14.51 29.46 -9.06
N GLU A 492 15.29 29.75 -10.10
CA GLU A 492 16.40 30.70 -10.03
C GLU A 492 15.91 32.14 -9.83
N ARG A 493 14.91 32.57 -10.60
CA ARG A 493 14.37 33.93 -10.57
C ARG A 493 13.76 34.28 -9.22
N TYR A 494 13.05 33.34 -8.60
CA TYR A 494 12.32 33.58 -7.35
C TYR A 494 12.99 32.97 -6.11
N ARG A 495 14.33 32.74 -6.19
CA ARG A 495 15.28 32.29 -5.15
C ARG A 495 14.64 31.96 -3.79
N ARG A 496 14.94 30.77 -3.24
CA ARG A 496 14.30 30.18 -2.04
C ARG A 496 12.96 29.50 -2.31
N VAL A 497 12.83 28.86 -3.48
CA VAL A 497 11.85 27.79 -3.66
C VAL A 497 12.29 26.61 -2.79
N HIS A 498 11.78 26.52 -1.56
CA HIS A 498 12.20 25.50 -0.58
C HIS A 498 11.53 24.15 -0.82
N HIS A 499 10.35 24.16 -1.45
CA HIS A 499 9.58 22.95 -1.72
C HIS A 499 9.00 23.00 -3.13
N ALA A 500 9.39 22.02 -3.96
CA ALA A 500 8.82 21.75 -5.26
C ALA A 500 8.49 20.26 -5.33
N LEU A 501 7.22 19.90 -5.52
CA LEU A 501 6.84 18.50 -5.69
C LEU A 501 7.04 18.09 -7.13
N CYS A 502 7.85 17.08 -7.40
CA CYS A 502 8.02 16.55 -8.76
C CYS A 502 7.55 15.09 -8.80
N SER A 503 6.87 14.69 -9.87
CA SER A 503 6.69 13.26 -10.15
C SER A 503 8.07 12.64 -10.42
N VAL A 504 8.18 11.31 -10.27
CA VAL A 504 9.45 10.59 -10.54
C VAL A 504 9.97 10.91 -11.94
N ASP A 505 9.07 11.04 -12.93
CA ASP A 505 9.41 11.40 -14.31
C ASP A 505 10.05 12.80 -14.38
N VAL A 506 9.47 13.80 -13.71
CA VAL A 506 10.01 15.17 -13.68
C VAL A 506 11.35 15.21 -12.94
N ILE A 507 11.53 14.43 -11.86
CA ILE A 507 12.82 14.30 -11.16
C ILE A 507 13.88 13.70 -12.08
N TYR A 508 13.53 12.67 -12.86
CA TYR A 508 14.43 12.06 -13.83
C TYR A 508 14.90 13.07 -14.88
N PHE A 509 13.99 13.89 -15.40
CA PHE A 509 14.34 14.97 -16.32
C PHE A 509 15.21 16.04 -15.68
N LEU A 510 14.85 16.56 -14.49
CA LEU A 510 15.66 17.57 -13.81
C LEU A 510 17.09 17.09 -13.50
N ARG A 511 17.28 15.80 -13.19
CA ARG A 511 18.61 15.20 -13.04
C ARG A 511 19.41 15.14 -14.35
N LEU A 512 18.75 14.86 -15.48
CA LEU A 512 19.41 14.83 -16.79
C LEU A 512 19.91 16.22 -17.21
N TYR A 513 19.23 17.28 -16.79
CA TYR A 513 19.61 18.67 -17.08
C TYR A 513 20.50 19.31 -16.01
N GLY A 514 20.85 18.60 -14.93
CA GLY A 514 21.79 19.06 -13.91
C GLY A 514 21.23 20.06 -12.90
N THR A 515 19.90 20.19 -12.83
CA THR A 515 19.19 21.15 -11.98
C THR A 515 19.07 20.69 -10.51
N ILE A 516 19.18 19.38 -10.23
CA ILE A 516 19.19 18.76 -8.89
C ILE A 516 20.14 17.57 -8.77
#